data_AF-A0A0D3GC01-F1
#
_entry.id   AF-A0A0D3GC01-F1
#
_cell.length_a   1.000
_cell.length_b   1.000
_cell.length_c   1.000
_cell.angle_alpha   90.00
_cell.angle_beta   90.00
_cell.angle_gamma   90.00
#
_symmetry.space_group_name_H-M   'P 1'
#
loop_
_entity.id
_entity.type
_entity.pdbx_description
1 polymer ?
#
loop_
_entity_poly.entity_id
_entity_poly.type
_entity_poly.pdbx_seq_one_letter_code
_entity_poly.pdbx_strand_id
1 'polypeptide(L)'
;MAPPSDSDDSAPIPAGAISKLLIVIAMQTEALPLVNKFHLVEAEESIFPKGAPWIRYHGNYKGLHVDLVWPGKDPVLGVDCVGTVSAALVTYASIQSLKPDLIINAGTAGGFKAKGADIGDVYLASDVAFHDRRIPIPVFDMYGIGTRKTFATPNILKELNLKVGKLSTGDSLDMSPHDESAILNNDATVKDMEGAAVAYVADMFSTPAIFVKAVTDIVDGEKPTAEEFLQNLVAVTAALDKAVTEVMELDTDPTKLKAKPIIKPKVEPCDDDDELPPPPPPASGSGEDWEATTPLAAGNPFFTALIAKSHLHPKFQMWIPPRFQHRLAEPEARTAAVLHSGGKSWATSYCGHLKMKKLDAGWSEFAVDNRLLVGDACVFELVAMGATGGLEFQVQILRGGLPSEVVTSKGLTSDQPILIVD
;
A
#
# COMPACT_ATOMS: atom_id res chain seq x y z
N MET A 1 24.25 -3.29 55.60
CA MET A 1 23.04 -3.19 54.77
C MET A 1 23.49 -3.20 53.32
N ALA A 2 23.21 -4.28 52.60
CA ALA A 2 23.36 -4.33 51.14
C ALA A 2 22.12 -3.67 50.49
N PRO A 3 22.22 -3.04 49.31
CA PRO A 3 21.07 -2.41 48.67
C PRO A 3 20.09 -3.48 48.15
N PRO A 4 18.80 -3.15 47.95
CA PRO A 4 17.82 -4.10 47.44
C PRO A 4 18.14 -4.44 45.98
N SER A 5 18.05 -5.72 45.64
CA SER A 5 18.05 -6.20 44.27
C SER A 5 16.67 -5.93 43.65
N ASP A 6 16.60 -5.01 42.70
CA ASP A 6 15.46 -4.90 41.78
C ASP A 6 15.51 -6.10 40.81
N SER A 7 14.87 -7.20 41.20
CA SER A 7 14.50 -8.26 40.26
C SER A 7 13.11 -7.94 39.73
N ASP A 8 13.08 -7.28 38.57
CA ASP A 8 11.91 -7.18 37.71
C ASP A 8 11.59 -8.59 37.20
N ASP A 9 10.67 -9.27 37.90
CA ASP A 9 10.25 -10.65 37.64
C ASP A 9 9.15 -10.70 36.55
N SER A 10 9.33 -9.89 35.50
CA SER A 10 8.52 -9.98 34.29
C SER A 10 9.13 -11.03 33.36
N ALA A 11 8.45 -12.17 33.24
CA ALA A 11 8.85 -13.21 32.31
C ALA A 11 9.03 -12.63 30.89
N PRO A 12 10.10 -12.98 30.16
CA PRO A 12 10.34 -12.44 28.83
C PRO A 12 9.16 -12.74 27.91
N ILE A 13 8.62 -11.68 27.32
CA ILE A 13 7.54 -11.72 26.34
C ILE A 13 7.96 -12.67 25.20
N PRO A 14 7.15 -13.68 24.83
CA PRO A 14 7.48 -14.61 23.76
C PRO A 14 7.78 -13.87 22.46
N ALA A 15 8.81 -14.30 21.72
CA ALA A 15 9.12 -13.76 20.40
C ALA A 15 7.89 -13.81 19.49
N GLY A 16 7.38 -12.65 19.09
CA GLY A 16 6.19 -12.50 18.24
C GLY A 16 4.93 -12.00 18.94
N ALA A 17 4.96 -11.69 20.24
CA ALA A 17 3.85 -11.01 20.91
C ALA A 17 3.94 -9.48 20.74
N ILE A 18 2.78 -8.85 20.50
CA ILE A 18 2.64 -7.41 20.33
C ILE A 18 3.01 -6.72 21.64
N SER A 19 3.97 -5.79 21.58
CA SER A 19 4.49 -5.05 22.73
C SER A 19 4.31 -3.54 22.61
N LYS A 20 4.24 -3.04 21.37
CA LYS A 20 4.05 -1.62 21.04
C LYS A 20 2.85 -1.44 20.13
N LEU A 21 1.87 -0.68 20.59
CA LEU A 21 0.67 -0.34 19.85
C LEU A 21 0.67 1.14 19.50
N LEU A 22 0.39 1.43 18.24
CA LEU A 22 0.11 2.79 17.78
C LEU A 22 -1.38 2.93 17.47
N ILE A 23 -2.04 3.89 18.11
CA ILE A 23 -3.40 4.31 17.80
C ILE A 23 -3.33 5.61 16.99
N VAL A 24 -3.84 5.59 15.76
CA VAL A 24 -3.92 6.76 14.88
C VAL A 24 -5.37 7.24 14.82
N ILE A 25 -5.61 8.47 15.27
CA ILE A 25 -6.93 9.10 15.34
C ILE A 25 -6.88 10.47 14.66
N ALA A 26 -7.95 10.87 13.97
CA ALA A 26 -7.99 12.12 13.21
C ALA A 26 -8.33 13.33 14.10
N MET A 27 -9.29 13.18 15.01
CA MET A 27 -9.84 14.30 15.78
C MET A 27 -9.53 14.22 17.28
N GLN A 28 -9.38 15.38 17.91
CA GLN A 28 -9.12 15.45 19.35
C GLN A 28 -10.26 14.84 20.18
N THR A 29 -11.50 15.11 19.76
CA THR A 29 -12.72 14.64 20.44
C THR A 29 -12.79 13.11 20.49
N GLU A 30 -12.27 12.43 19.46
CA GLU A 30 -12.20 10.97 19.39
C GLU A 30 -11.05 10.41 20.24
N ALA A 31 -9.94 11.13 20.33
CA ALA A 31 -8.73 10.72 21.04
C ALA A 31 -8.88 10.80 22.57
N LEU A 32 -9.42 11.91 23.09
CA LEU A 32 -9.39 12.22 24.52
C LEU A 32 -10.06 11.15 25.42
N PRO A 33 -11.19 10.51 25.04
CA PRO A 33 -11.75 9.42 25.83
C PRO A 33 -10.76 8.27 26.06
N LEU A 34 -10.05 7.84 25.01
CA LEU A 34 -9.04 6.79 25.11
C LEU A 34 -7.81 7.22 25.90
N VAL A 35 -7.36 8.48 25.72
CA VAL A 35 -6.26 9.06 26.52
C VAL A 35 -6.59 8.97 28.01
N ASN A 36 -7.81 9.39 28.40
CA ASN A 36 -8.26 9.32 29.79
C ASN A 36 -8.41 7.88 30.27
N LYS A 37 -8.98 7.00 29.43
CA LYS A 37 -9.24 5.59 29.74
C LYS A 37 -7.97 4.81 30.05
N PHE A 38 -6.93 5.01 29.26
CA PHE A 38 -5.64 4.32 29.41
C PHE A 38 -4.63 5.13 30.22
N HIS A 39 -5.04 6.27 30.78
CA HIS A 39 -4.17 7.17 31.54
C HIS A 39 -2.89 7.55 30.77
N LEU A 40 -3.05 7.82 29.46
CA LEU A 40 -1.93 8.24 28.62
C LEU A 40 -1.54 9.68 28.97
N VAL A 41 -0.24 9.96 28.92
CA VAL A 41 0.33 11.27 29.20
C VAL A 41 0.75 11.92 27.89
N GLU A 42 0.48 13.21 27.74
CA GLU A 42 0.95 13.97 26.58
C GLU A 42 2.49 14.08 26.62
N ALA A 43 3.15 13.81 25.51
CA ALA A 43 4.61 13.91 25.45
C ALA A 43 5.04 15.39 25.54
N GLU A 44 5.85 15.72 26.54
CA GLU A 44 6.37 17.09 26.75
C GLU A 44 7.29 17.55 25.62
N GLU A 45 8.09 16.61 25.07
CA GLU A 45 8.96 16.85 23.91
C GLU A 45 8.46 16.08 22.70
N SER A 46 8.27 16.80 21.58
CA SER A 46 7.87 16.18 20.33
C SER A 46 9.04 15.45 19.68
N ILE A 47 8.83 14.16 19.39
CA ILE A 47 9.73 13.33 18.57
C ILE A 47 9.57 13.58 17.07
N PHE A 48 8.63 14.45 16.69
CA PHE A 48 8.31 14.77 15.30
C PHE A 48 9.04 16.03 14.84
N PRO A 49 9.17 16.24 13.51
CA PRO A 49 9.84 17.42 12.97
C PRO A 49 9.24 18.73 13.53
N LYS A 50 10.13 19.67 13.87
CA LYS A 50 9.72 20.98 14.38
C LYS A 50 8.77 21.68 13.40
N GLY A 51 7.63 22.14 13.90
CA GLY A 51 6.59 22.81 13.11
C GLY A 51 5.44 21.89 12.71
N ALA A 52 5.56 20.57 12.89
CA ALA A 52 4.42 19.67 12.81
C ALA A 52 3.47 19.91 14.00
N PRO A 53 2.16 20.11 13.78
CA PRO A 53 1.19 20.32 14.86
C PRO A 53 0.79 19.04 15.60
N TRP A 54 1.42 17.91 15.26
CA TRP A 54 1.03 16.58 15.71
C TRP A 54 1.24 16.38 17.20
N ILE A 55 0.27 15.72 17.83
CA ILE A 55 0.25 15.50 19.27
C ILE A 55 0.35 14.00 19.53
N ARG A 56 1.20 13.63 20.50
CA ARG A 56 1.40 12.26 20.95
C ARG A 56 1.04 12.15 22.43
N TYR A 57 0.19 11.18 22.74
CA TYR A 57 0.02 10.65 24.08
C TYR A 57 0.68 9.29 24.18
N HIS A 58 1.24 8.95 25.33
CA HIS A 58 1.86 7.65 25.54
C HIS A 58 1.65 7.13 26.96
N GLY A 59 1.71 5.81 27.12
CA GLY A 59 1.53 5.16 28.41
C GLY A 59 1.72 3.65 28.31
N ASN A 60 1.61 2.98 29.45
CA ASN A 60 1.63 1.52 29.50
C ASN A 60 0.28 1.02 29.98
N TYR A 61 -0.30 0.07 29.26
CA TYR A 61 -1.58 -0.56 29.60
C TYR A 61 -1.44 -2.07 29.56
N LYS A 62 -1.56 -2.74 30.71
CA LYS A 62 -1.47 -4.20 30.86
C LYS A 62 -0.23 -4.83 30.18
N GLY A 63 0.92 -4.16 30.26
CA GLY A 63 2.19 -4.63 29.66
C GLY A 63 2.40 -4.24 28.19
N LEU A 64 1.42 -3.59 27.56
CA LEU A 64 1.53 -2.99 26.24
C LEU A 64 1.97 -1.54 26.34
N HIS A 65 2.98 -1.15 25.57
CA HIS A 65 3.28 0.26 25.35
C HIS A 65 2.29 0.81 24.33
N VAL A 66 1.55 1.85 24.72
CA VAL A 66 0.52 2.46 23.88
C VAL A 66 0.95 3.88 23.52
N ASP A 67 1.07 4.13 22.24
CA ASP A 67 1.19 5.45 21.66
C ASP A 67 -0.14 5.81 20.99
N LEU A 68 -0.68 6.99 21.27
CA LEU A 68 -1.82 7.55 20.56
C LEU A 68 -1.38 8.85 19.90
N VAL A 69 -1.48 8.92 18.57
CA VAL A 69 -1.06 10.08 17.79
C VAL A 69 -2.22 10.61 16.97
N TRP A 70 -2.39 11.94 16.98
CA TRP A 70 -3.33 12.63 16.11
C TRP A 70 -2.68 13.86 15.44
N PRO A 71 -3.16 14.28 14.25
CA PRO A 71 -2.54 15.35 13.48
C PRO A 71 -2.57 16.75 14.10
N GLY A 72 -3.23 16.94 15.24
CA GLY A 72 -3.33 18.25 15.87
C GLY A 72 -4.26 19.20 15.11
N LYS A 73 -4.11 20.49 15.40
CA LYS A 73 -4.93 21.55 14.82
C LYS A 73 -4.21 22.29 13.71
N ASP A 74 -4.97 22.68 12.69
CA ASP A 74 -4.48 23.57 11.65
C ASP A 74 -4.12 24.93 12.27
N PRO A 75 -2.89 25.44 12.08
CA PRO A 75 -2.44 26.65 12.75
C PRO A 75 -3.13 27.93 12.23
N VAL A 76 -3.81 27.87 11.08
CA VAL A 76 -4.50 29.02 10.48
C VAL A 76 -5.97 29.03 10.88
N LEU A 77 -6.64 27.89 10.84
CA LEU A 77 -8.09 27.72 11.01
C LEU A 77 -8.48 27.22 12.41
N GLY A 78 -7.55 26.60 13.15
CA GLY A 78 -7.80 26.08 14.50
C GLY A 78 -8.70 24.85 14.57
N VAL A 79 -9.02 24.24 13.43
CA VAL A 79 -9.78 22.98 13.32
C VAL A 79 -8.84 21.78 13.33
N ASP A 80 -9.34 20.60 13.66
CA ASP A 80 -8.53 19.37 13.61
C ASP A 80 -8.09 19.08 12.17
N CYS A 81 -6.83 18.71 11.99
CA CYS A 81 -6.22 18.37 10.70
C CYS A 81 -6.68 16.99 10.22
N VAL A 82 -7.95 16.87 9.82
CA VAL A 82 -8.55 15.67 9.21
C VAL A 82 -8.01 15.43 7.79
N GLY A 83 -8.41 14.30 7.19
CA GLY A 83 -8.12 13.97 5.80
C GLY A 83 -6.87 13.12 5.58
N THR A 84 -6.74 12.63 4.37
CA THR A 84 -5.81 11.58 3.97
C THR A 84 -4.35 12.01 4.10
N VAL A 85 -4.05 13.27 3.77
CA VAL A 85 -2.69 13.84 3.80
C VAL A 85 -2.15 13.88 5.23
N SER A 86 -2.93 14.45 6.15
CA SER A 86 -2.56 14.58 7.56
C SER A 86 -2.39 13.21 8.21
N ALA A 87 -3.33 12.29 7.95
CA ALA A 87 -3.29 10.94 8.46
C ALA A 87 -2.08 10.15 7.93
N ALA A 88 -1.76 10.26 6.63
CA ALA A 88 -0.60 9.60 6.03
C ALA A 88 0.72 10.09 6.63
N LEU A 89 0.87 11.41 6.80
CA LEU A 89 2.09 12.02 7.36
C LEU A 89 2.32 11.60 8.82
N VAL A 90 1.28 11.67 9.66
CA VAL A 90 1.35 11.22 11.06
C VAL A 90 1.68 9.74 11.12
N THR A 91 1.04 8.91 10.31
CA THR A 91 1.27 7.46 10.28
C THR A 91 2.72 7.16 9.90
N TYR A 92 3.21 7.80 8.85
CA TYR A 92 4.59 7.63 8.38
C TYR A 92 5.60 7.99 9.47
N ALA A 93 5.48 9.19 10.03
CA ALA A 93 6.41 9.67 11.06
C ALA A 93 6.35 8.81 12.32
N SER A 94 5.16 8.35 12.71
CA SER A 94 4.97 7.48 13.87
C SER A 94 5.59 6.10 13.65
N ILE A 95 5.45 5.50 12.46
CA ILE A 95 6.11 4.22 12.15
C ILE A 95 7.63 4.38 12.24
N GLN A 96 8.20 5.44 11.65
CA GLN A 96 9.64 5.66 11.64
C GLN A 96 10.21 5.87 13.05
N SER A 97 9.54 6.69 13.86
CA SER A 97 10.05 7.09 15.16
C SER A 97 9.72 6.09 16.28
N LEU A 98 8.54 5.47 16.26
CA LEU A 98 8.03 4.64 17.36
C LEU A 98 8.21 3.13 17.11
N LYS A 99 8.26 2.73 15.84
CA LYS A 99 8.37 1.32 15.40
C LYS A 99 7.31 0.43 16.09
N PRO A 100 6.01 0.70 15.87
CA PRO A 100 4.95 -0.08 16.48
C PRO A 100 4.85 -1.48 15.88
N ASP A 101 4.38 -2.44 16.68
CA ASP A 101 4.12 -3.81 16.25
C ASP A 101 2.73 -3.94 15.57
N LEU A 102 1.78 -3.08 15.97
CA LEU A 102 0.42 -3.00 15.44
C LEU A 102 -0.07 -1.54 15.41
N ILE A 103 -0.82 -1.21 14.36
CA ILE A 103 -1.54 0.06 14.23
C ILE A 103 -3.05 -0.19 14.40
N ILE A 104 -3.72 0.65 15.18
CA ILE A 104 -5.18 0.77 15.20
C ILE A 104 -5.53 2.15 14.66
N ASN A 105 -6.18 2.19 13.50
CA ASN A 105 -6.87 3.40 13.08
C ASN A 105 -8.29 3.40 13.63
N ALA A 106 -8.52 4.23 14.64
CA ALA A 106 -9.82 4.39 15.28
C ALA A 106 -10.42 5.74 14.89
N GLY A 107 -11.73 5.79 14.73
CA GLY A 107 -12.44 7.04 14.46
C GLY A 107 -13.92 6.83 14.18
N THR A 108 -14.64 7.92 14.08
CA THR A 108 -16.01 7.96 13.61
C THR A 108 -16.06 7.86 12.08
N ALA A 109 -17.22 7.48 11.55
CA ALA A 109 -17.44 7.26 10.13
C ALA A 109 -18.93 7.39 9.77
N GLY A 110 -19.21 7.63 8.49
CA GLY A 110 -20.55 7.45 7.94
C GLY A 110 -20.84 5.97 7.67
N GLY A 111 -22.09 5.56 7.82
CA GLY A 111 -22.57 4.20 7.52
C GLY A 111 -23.65 4.19 6.46
N PHE A 112 -23.77 3.08 5.72
CA PHE A 112 -24.87 2.89 4.76
C PHE A 112 -25.96 1.98 5.34
N LYS A 113 -27.17 2.51 5.51
CA LYS A 113 -28.32 1.75 6.01
C LYS A 113 -28.71 0.64 5.05
N ALA A 114 -28.57 0.85 3.74
CA ALA A 114 -28.74 -0.20 2.72
C ALA A 114 -27.78 -1.39 2.92
N LYS A 115 -26.69 -1.21 3.68
CA LYS A 115 -25.71 -2.25 4.06
C LYS A 115 -25.89 -2.76 5.49
N GLY A 116 -26.94 -2.32 6.20
CA GLY A 116 -27.24 -2.73 7.58
C GLY A 116 -26.46 -1.97 8.66
N ALA A 117 -25.91 -0.79 8.32
CA ALA A 117 -25.32 0.11 9.30
C ALA A 117 -26.39 0.97 9.98
N ASP A 118 -26.29 1.07 11.30
CA ASP A 118 -27.09 1.91 12.18
C ASP A 118 -26.18 2.83 13.00
N ILE A 119 -26.71 3.96 13.45
CA ILE A 119 -26.00 4.88 14.34
C ILE A 119 -25.52 4.17 15.60
N GLY A 120 -24.24 4.37 15.95
CA GLY A 120 -23.60 3.75 17.10
C GLY A 120 -23.07 2.33 16.85
N ASP A 121 -23.31 1.75 15.68
CA ASP A 121 -22.59 0.54 15.27
C ASP A 121 -21.09 0.79 15.25
N VAL A 122 -20.32 -0.22 15.67
CA VAL A 122 -18.87 -0.21 15.52
C VAL A 122 -18.46 -1.36 14.60
N TYR A 123 -17.75 -0.98 13.55
CA TYR A 123 -17.24 -1.88 12.52
C TYR A 123 -15.76 -2.12 12.67
N LEU A 124 -15.34 -3.37 12.47
CA LEU A 124 -13.97 -3.73 12.15
C LEU A 124 -13.86 -3.85 10.62
N ALA A 125 -13.06 -2.99 9.99
CA ALA A 125 -12.98 -3.00 8.54
C ALA A 125 -12.25 -4.25 8.03
N SER A 126 -12.79 -4.95 7.03
CA SER A 126 -12.12 -6.11 6.40
C SER A 126 -11.14 -5.71 5.30
N ASP A 127 -11.53 -4.68 4.55
CA ASP A 127 -10.80 -4.11 3.44
C ASP A 127 -11.02 -2.59 3.45
N VAL A 128 -10.05 -1.85 2.93
CA VAL A 128 -10.13 -0.40 2.76
C VAL A 128 -9.82 -0.05 1.30
N ALA A 129 -10.45 1.00 0.78
CA ALA A 129 -10.22 1.53 -0.55
C ALA A 129 -10.50 3.03 -0.61
N PHE A 130 -9.96 3.73 -1.60
CA PHE A 130 -10.33 5.11 -1.92
C PHE A 130 -11.51 5.16 -2.88
N HIS A 131 -12.34 6.22 -2.78
CA HIS A 131 -13.43 6.49 -3.74
C HIS A 131 -13.23 7.77 -4.58
N ASP A 132 -12.32 8.65 -4.18
CA ASP A 132 -12.12 9.96 -4.79
C ASP A 132 -10.90 10.05 -5.74
N ARG A 133 -10.03 9.03 -5.73
CA ARG A 133 -8.83 8.93 -6.58
C ARG A 133 -9.10 8.28 -7.95
N ARG A 134 -9.93 8.94 -8.76
CA ARG A 134 -10.36 8.43 -10.07
C ARG A 134 -9.33 8.69 -11.16
N ILE A 135 -8.58 7.66 -11.54
CA ILE A 135 -7.55 7.74 -12.59
C ILE A 135 -7.92 6.78 -13.72
N PRO A 136 -8.62 7.21 -14.79
CA PRO A 136 -9.15 6.32 -15.83
C PRO A 136 -8.05 5.89 -16.80
N ILE A 137 -7.01 5.25 -16.29
CA ILE A 137 -5.84 4.75 -16.99
C ILE A 137 -5.63 3.32 -16.49
N PRO A 138 -5.50 2.30 -17.36
CA PRO A 138 -5.31 0.93 -16.91
C PRO A 138 -4.18 0.81 -15.88
N VAL A 139 -4.39 0.03 -14.83
CA VAL A 139 -3.51 -0.15 -13.65
C VAL A 139 -3.52 1.04 -12.71
N PHE A 140 -3.49 2.28 -13.22
CA PHE A 140 -3.64 3.48 -12.39
C PHE A 140 -5.04 3.63 -11.80
N ASP A 141 -6.05 3.06 -12.45
CA ASP A 141 -7.41 2.91 -11.94
C ASP A 141 -7.42 2.07 -10.66
N MET A 142 -6.82 0.88 -10.70
CA MET A 142 -6.66 0.00 -9.54
C MET A 142 -5.77 0.64 -8.47
N TYR A 143 -4.70 1.34 -8.85
CA TYR A 143 -3.88 2.11 -7.92
C TYR A 143 -4.68 3.24 -7.25
N GLY A 144 -5.53 3.93 -8.02
CA GLY A 144 -6.43 4.96 -7.56
C GLY A 144 -7.37 4.43 -6.49
N ILE A 145 -8.06 3.31 -6.78
CA ILE A 145 -8.90 2.60 -5.81
C ILE A 145 -8.08 2.15 -4.60
N GLY A 146 -6.87 1.63 -4.83
CA GLY A 146 -5.90 1.34 -3.77
C GLY A 146 -6.39 0.31 -2.75
N THR A 147 -7.20 -0.67 -3.16
CA THR A 147 -7.78 -1.67 -2.26
C THR A 147 -6.70 -2.41 -1.47
N ARG A 148 -6.88 -2.47 -0.15
CA ARG A 148 -5.99 -3.19 0.78
C ARG A 148 -6.80 -4.01 1.77
N LYS A 149 -6.31 -5.20 2.09
CA LYS A 149 -6.83 -6.00 3.19
C LYS A 149 -6.28 -5.47 4.50
N THR A 150 -7.14 -5.44 5.53
CA THR A 150 -6.71 -5.12 6.88
C THR A 150 -6.09 -6.35 7.53
N PHE A 151 -5.37 -6.16 8.64
CA PHE A 151 -4.77 -7.27 9.36
C PHE A 151 -5.84 -8.19 9.94
N ALA A 152 -5.71 -9.50 9.71
CA ALA A 152 -6.73 -10.47 10.08
C ALA A 152 -6.74 -10.74 11.59
N THR A 153 -7.87 -10.49 12.24
CA THR A 153 -8.05 -10.64 13.69
C THR A 153 -9.23 -11.56 14.03
N PRO A 154 -9.16 -12.86 13.68
CA PRO A 154 -10.28 -13.80 13.84
C PRO A 154 -10.71 -13.98 15.31
N ASN A 155 -9.79 -13.81 16.26
CA ASN A 155 -10.10 -13.90 17.69
C ASN A 155 -10.94 -12.69 18.14
N ILE A 156 -10.59 -11.48 17.70
CA ILE A 156 -11.34 -10.26 17.97
C ILE A 156 -12.76 -10.37 17.43
N LEU A 157 -12.89 -10.80 16.16
CA LEU A 157 -14.19 -10.99 15.53
C LEU A 157 -15.07 -11.99 16.26
N LYS A 158 -14.47 -13.09 16.74
CA LYS A 158 -15.18 -14.13 17.47
C LYS A 158 -15.62 -13.67 18.86
N GLU A 159 -14.82 -12.88 19.55
CA GLU A 159 -15.04 -12.52 20.96
C GLU A 159 -15.82 -11.21 21.16
N LEU A 160 -15.65 -10.21 20.29
CA LEU A 160 -16.27 -8.88 20.46
C LEU A 160 -17.57 -8.68 19.69
N ASN A 161 -17.96 -9.62 18.83
CA ASN A 161 -19.16 -9.53 18.01
C ASN A 161 -19.30 -8.17 17.27
N LEU A 162 -18.17 -7.57 16.88
CA LEU A 162 -18.13 -6.36 16.08
C LEU A 162 -18.69 -6.65 14.68
N LYS A 163 -19.38 -5.67 14.09
CA LYS A 163 -19.80 -5.79 12.69
C LYS A 163 -18.56 -5.74 11.80
N VAL A 164 -18.62 -6.40 10.65
CA VAL A 164 -17.54 -6.40 9.66
C VAL A 164 -18.05 -5.79 8.37
N GLY A 165 -17.27 -4.90 7.78
CA GLY A 165 -17.63 -4.22 6.54
C GLY A 165 -16.40 -3.67 5.82
N LYS A 166 -16.56 -3.32 4.56
CA LYS A 166 -15.51 -2.62 3.80
C LYS A 166 -15.59 -1.12 4.05
N LEU A 167 -14.43 -0.48 4.13
CA LEU A 167 -14.28 0.96 4.31
C LEU A 167 -13.92 1.63 2.99
N SER A 168 -14.60 2.75 2.70
CA SER A 168 -14.27 3.62 1.57
C SER A 168 -13.85 5.01 2.07
N THR A 169 -12.68 5.47 1.63
CA THR A 169 -12.05 6.71 2.11
C THR A 169 -11.98 7.77 1.02
N GLY A 170 -12.21 9.03 1.38
CA GLY A 170 -12.00 10.19 0.51
C GLY A 170 -12.00 11.48 1.31
N ASP A 171 -11.41 12.55 0.78
CA ASP A 171 -11.15 13.80 1.54
C ASP A 171 -12.38 14.72 1.69
N SER A 172 -13.52 14.32 1.15
CA SER A 172 -14.79 15.05 1.25
C SER A 172 -15.71 14.43 2.31
N LEU A 173 -16.24 15.26 3.22
CA LEU A 173 -17.26 14.81 4.18
C LEU A 173 -18.57 14.45 3.48
N ASP A 174 -19.00 15.27 2.51
CA ASP A 174 -20.16 15.00 1.66
C ASP A 174 -19.90 13.85 0.68
N MET A 175 -20.89 13.57 -0.17
CA MET A 175 -20.82 12.50 -1.16
C MET A 175 -21.38 12.98 -2.50
N SER A 176 -20.51 13.24 -3.47
CA SER A 176 -20.95 13.55 -4.83
C SER A 176 -21.47 12.29 -5.53
N PRO A 177 -22.23 12.40 -6.64
CA PRO A 177 -22.65 11.24 -7.42
C PRO A 177 -21.49 10.36 -7.93
N HIS A 178 -20.30 10.96 -8.14
CA HIS A 178 -19.12 10.20 -8.54
C HIS A 178 -18.55 9.40 -7.37
N ASP A 179 -18.59 9.96 -6.16
CA ASP A 179 -18.14 9.28 -4.96
C ASP A 179 -19.11 8.15 -4.61
N GLU A 180 -20.43 8.39 -4.68
CA GLU A 180 -21.46 7.38 -4.49
C GLU A 180 -21.24 6.18 -5.43
N SER A 181 -21.03 6.42 -6.72
CA SER A 181 -20.75 5.35 -7.68
C SER A 181 -19.49 4.56 -7.33
N ALA A 182 -18.41 5.23 -6.92
CA ALA A 182 -17.17 4.57 -6.53
C ALA A 182 -17.30 3.78 -5.22
N ILE A 183 -18.01 4.31 -4.23
CA ILE A 183 -18.32 3.65 -2.95
C ILE A 183 -19.16 2.38 -3.19
N LEU A 184 -20.17 2.46 -4.05
CA LEU A 184 -20.98 1.30 -4.45
C LEU A 184 -20.13 0.23 -5.15
N ASN A 185 -19.23 0.63 -6.05
CA ASN A 185 -18.31 -0.29 -6.73
C ASN A 185 -17.29 -0.92 -5.76
N ASN A 186 -16.88 -0.20 -4.72
CA ASN A 186 -16.05 -0.72 -3.64
C ASN A 186 -16.82 -1.67 -2.70
N ASP A 187 -18.16 -1.72 -2.82
CA ASP A 187 -19.04 -2.52 -1.95
C ASP A 187 -18.86 -2.16 -0.47
N ALA A 188 -18.70 -0.86 -0.20
CA ALA A 188 -18.42 -0.35 1.13
C ALA A 188 -19.67 -0.29 2.03
N THR A 189 -19.45 -0.53 3.32
CA THR A 189 -20.45 -0.41 4.39
C THR A 189 -20.26 0.87 5.21
N VAL A 190 -19.01 1.33 5.30
CA VAL A 190 -18.62 2.53 6.05
C VAL A 190 -17.78 3.47 5.18
N LYS A 191 -17.92 4.79 5.40
CA LYS A 191 -17.23 5.88 4.70
C LYS A 191 -16.45 6.74 5.68
N ASP A 192 -15.18 7.03 5.42
CA ASP A 192 -14.35 7.94 6.23
C ASP A 192 -13.45 8.83 5.38
N MET A 193 -12.51 9.54 6.04
CA MET A 193 -11.59 10.49 5.42
C MET A 193 -10.10 10.14 5.57
N GLU A 194 -9.74 9.03 6.24
CA GLU A 194 -8.34 8.72 6.57
C GLU A 194 -7.91 7.27 6.30
N GLY A 195 -8.81 6.28 6.49
CA GLY A 195 -8.44 4.88 6.69
C GLY A 195 -7.60 4.27 5.57
N ALA A 196 -7.96 4.48 4.31
CA ALA A 196 -7.19 3.96 3.18
C ALA A 196 -5.79 4.57 3.08
N ALA A 197 -5.59 5.81 3.55
CA ALA A 197 -4.28 6.46 3.56
C ALA A 197 -3.40 5.91 4.70
N VAL A 198 -3.97 5.68 5.88
CA VAL A 198 -3.28 4.99 6.99
C VAL A 198 -2.87 3.58 6.55
N ALA A 199 -3.77 2.83 5.89
CA ALA A 199 -3.46 1.51 5.37
C ALA A 199 -2.38 1.54 4.29
N TYR A 200 -2.40 2.53 3.39
CA TYR A 200 -1.38 2.71 2.36
C TYR A 200 0.02 2.86 2.97
N VAL A 201 0.14 3.68 4.02
CA VAL A 201 1.42 3.88 4.71
C VAL A 201 1.81 2.66 5.53
N ALA A 202 0.88 2.04 6.25
CA ALA A 202 1.15 0.83 7.04
C ALA A 202 1.67 -0.31 6.14
N ASP A 203 1.02 -0.53 4.99
CA ASP A 203 1.42 -1.51 3.96
C ASP A 203 2.81 -1.21 3.40
N MET A 204 3.13 0.07 3.13
CA MET A 204 4.46 0.51 2.66
C MET A 204 5.59 0.08 3.60
N PHE A 205 5.35 0.05 4.90
CA PHE A 205 6.34 -0.35 5.92
C PHE A 205 6.08 -1.74 6.51
N SER A 206 5.18 -2.52 5.90
CA SER A 206 4.79 -3.86 6.37
C SER A 206 4.39 -3.89 7.85
N THR A 207 3.77 -2.82 8.34
CA THR A 207 3.25 -2.73 9.71
C THR A 207 1.79 -3.21 9.72
N PRO A 208 1.43 -4.23 10.52
CA PRO A 208 0.04 -4.65 10.69
C PRO A 208 -0.87 -3.48 11.08
N ALA A 209 -2.05 -3.39 10.46
CA ALA A 209 -3.03 -2.35 10.77
C ALA A 209 -4.46 -2.89 10.80
N ILE A 210 -5.22 -2.51 11.83
CA ILE A 210 -6.66 -2.73 11.97
C ILE A 210 -7.42 -1.41 12.05
N PHE A 211 -8.70 -1.44 11.70
CA PHE A 211 -9.51 -0.23 11.50
C PHE A 211 -10.83 -0.38 12.23
N VAL A 212 -11.04 0.45 13.25
CA VAL A 212 -12.24 0.44 14.10
C VAL A 212 -13.03 1.70 13.82
N LYS A 213 -14.22 1.55 13.24
CA LYS A 213 -15.02 2.67 12.72
C LYS A 213 -16.40 2.69 13.35
N ALA A 214 -16.71 3.77 14.07
CA ALA A 214 -17.99 3.93 14.76
C ALA A 214 -18.94 4.85 13.97
N VAL A 215 -20.15 4.38 13.67
CA VAL A 215 -21.08 5.04 12.75
C VAL A 215 -21.77 6.23 13.43
N THR A 216 -21.48 7.45 12.97
CA THR A 216 -22.04 8.71 13.48
C THR A 216 -23.23 9.24 12.69
N ASP A 217 -23.30 8.90 11.42
CA ASP A 217 -24.27 9.39 10.46
C ASP A 217 -24.62 8.30 9.43
N ILE A 218 -25.84 8.35 8.91
CA ILE A 218 -26.30 7.46 7.84
C ILE A 218 -26.24 8.21 6.52
N VAL A 219 -25.28 7.83 5.68
CA VAL A 219 -24.94 8.54 4.43
C VAL A 219 -26.08 8.50 3.41
N ASP A 220 -26.81 7.39 3.36
CA ASP A 220 -28.02 7.18 2.54
C ASP A 220 -29.32 7.49 3.30
N GLY A 221 -29.22 8.28 4.37
CA GLY A 221 -30.32 8.70 5.24
C GLY A 221 -30.98 10.01 4.81
N GLU A 222 -32.04 10.39 5.54
CA GLU A 222 -32.78 11.62 5.26
C GLU A 222 -32.16 12.88 5.88
N LYS A 223 -31.29 12.71 6.89
CA LYS A 223 -30.68 13.83 7.62
C LYS A 223 -29.40 14.32 6.93
N PRO A 224 -29.09 15.62 6.98
CA PRO A 224 -27.80 16.13 6.53
C PRO A 224 -26.65 15.51 7.34
N THR A 225 -25.65 14.98 6.64
CA THR A 225 -24.47 14.30 7.22
C THR A 225 -23.82 15.10 8.35
N ALA A 226 -23.53 16.38 8.11
CA ALA A 226 -22.85 17.22 9.11
C ALA A 226 -23.67 17.41 10.40
N GLU A 227 -25.00 17.49 10.28
CA GLU A 227 -25.88 17.66 11.44
C GLU A 227 -25.98 16.37 12.25
N GLU A 228 -26.16 15.22 11.59
CA GLU A 228 -26.25 13.93 12.26
C GLU A 228 -24.92 13.53 12.92
N PHE A 229 -23.80 13.82 12.24
CA PHE A 229 -22.46 13.68 12.78
C PHE A 229 -22.30 14.44 14.10
N LEU A 230 -22.55 15.75 14.10
CA LEU A 230 -22.40 16.60 15.29
C LEU A 230 -23.37 16.19 16.42
N GLN A 231 -24.59 15.78 16.06
CA GLN A 231 -25.60 15.33 17.02
C GLN A 231 -25.15 14.06 17.77
N ASN A 232 -24.53 13.12 17.08
CA ASN A 232 -24.23 11.79 17.61
C ASN A 232 -22.78 11.63 18.12
N LEU A 233 -21.89 12.54 17.74
CA LEU A 233 -20.44 12.45 17.98
C LEU A 233 -20.09 12.01 19.41
N VAL A 234 -20.65 12.65 20.44
CA VAL A 234 -20.34 12.34 21.85
C VAL A 234 -20.74 10.90 22.22
N ALA A 235 -21.95 10.48 21.85
CA ALA A 235 -22.45 9.15 22.19
C ALA A 235 -21.70 8.06 21.43
N VAL A 236 -21.41 8.29 20.15
CA VAL A 236 -20.72 7.32 19.29
C VAL A 236 -19.24 7.22 19.64
N THR A 237 -18.61 8.31 20.08
CA THR A 237 -17.23 8.27 20.60
C THR A 237 -17.14 7.40 21.86
N ALA A 238 -18.18 7.35 22.70
CA ALA A 238 -18.20 6.43 23.84
C ALA A 238 -18.29 4.95 23.40
N ALA A 239 -19.00 4.66 22.31
CA ALA A 239 -19.02 3.33 21.71
C ALA A 239 -17.65 2.97 21.10
N LEU A 240 -16.99 3.93 20.44
CA LEU A 240 -15.63 3.78 19.93
C LEU A 240 -14.62 3.50 21.06
N ASP A 241 -14.67 4.28 22.15
CA ASP A 241 -13.85 4.09 23.35
C ASP A 241 -13.97 2.65 23.89
N LYS A 242 -15.21 2.19 24.05
CA LYS A 242 -15.50 0.85 24.52
C LYS A 242 -14.92 -0.21 23.57
N ALA A 243 -15.17 -0.09 22.27
CA ALA A 243 -14.72 -1.08 21.30
C ALA A 243 -13.19 -1.16 21.19
N VAL A 244 -12.49 -0.02 21.18
CA VAL A 244 -11.02 0.01 21.16
C VAL A 244 -10.45 -0.56 22.46
N THR A 245 -11.06 -0.27 23.61
CA THR A 245 -10.70 -0.91 24.89
C THR A 245 -10.80 -2.42 24.80
N GLU A 246 -11.94 -2.94 24.36
CA GLU A 246 -12.17 -4.38 24.24
C GLU A 246 -11.21 -5.05 23.24
N VAL A 247 -10.90 -4.39 22.11
CA VAL A 247 -9.87 -4.82 21.14
C VAL A 247 -8.51 -4.96 21.81
N MET A 248 -8.09 -3.94 22.57
CA MET A 248 -6.82 -3.95 23.28
C MET A 248 -6.78 -5.01 24.38
N GLU A 249 -7.89 -5.28 25.07
CA GLU A 249 -7.94 -6.31 26.11
C GLU A 249 -7.79 -7.73 25.56
N LEU A 250 -8.23 -8.00 24.33
CA LEU A 250 -8.09 -9.32 23.71
C LEU A 250 -6.69 -9.58 23.13
N ASP A 251 -6.06 -8.54 22.59
CA ASP A 251 -4.73 -8.66 22.00
C ASP A 251 -3.61 -8.63 23.05
N THR A 252 -3.91 -8.17 24.27
CA THR A 252 -2.96 -8.12 25.39
C THR A 252 -2.99 -9.33 26.31
N ASP A 253 -3.90 -10.30 26.12
CA ASP A 253 -3.96 -11.52 26.95
C ASP A 253 -2.96 -12.58 26.46
N PRO A 254 -1.81 -12.79 27.14
CA PRO A 254 -0.78 -13.73 26.71
C PRO A 254 -1.28 -15.19 26.75
N THR A 255 -2.34 -15.48 27.52
CA THR A 255 -2.92 -16.83 27.63
C THR A 255 -3.83 -17.20 26.46
N LYS A 256 -4.29 -16.19 25.71
CA LYS A 256 -5.10 -16.33 24.49
C LYS A 256 -4.29 -16.17 23.20
N LEU A 257 -3.09 -15.60 23.28
CA LEU A 257 -2.06 -15.61 22.23
C LEU A 257 -1.50 -17.04 22.00
N LYS A 258 -2.32 -17.92 21.40
CA LYS A 258 -1.78 -19.07 20.65
C LYS A 258 -1.55 -18.64 19.23
N ALA A 259 -0.39 -18.05 18.96
CA ALA A 259 0.14 -18.04 17.61
C ALA A 259 0.27 -19.51 17.17
N LYS A 260 -0.56 -19.94 16.21
CA LYS A 260 -0.30 -21.22 15.54
C LYS A 260 1.00 -21.04 14.76
N PRO A 261 1.96 -21.97 14.86
CA PRO A 261 3.09 -21.96 13.95
C PRO A 261 2.54 -22.05 12.54
N ILE A 262 3.10 -21.23 11.65
CA ILE A 262 2.84 -21.25 10.22
C ILE A 262 2.95 -22.71 9.76
N ILE A 263 1.83 -23.30 9.33
CA ILE A 263 1.81 -24.65 8.77
C ILE A 263 2.57 -24.57 7.45
N LYS A 264 3.83 -24.98 7.45
CA LYS A 264 4.57 -25.23 6.21
C LYS A 264 3.86 -26.39 5.49
N PRO A 265 3.51 -26.24 4.20
CA PRO A 265 2.95 -27.35 3.43
C PRO A 265 3.95 -28.50 3.40
N LYS A 266 3.48 -29.70 3.70
CA LYS A 266 4.25 -30.93 3.52
C LYS A 266 4.28 -31.21 2.02
N VAL A 267 5.41 -30.93 1.37
CA VAL A 267 5.65 -31.29 -0.04
C VAL A 267 6.29 -32.66 -0.05
N GLU A 268 5.60 -33.64 -0.64
CA GLU A 268 6.19 -34.92 -1.03
C GLU A 268 7.12 -34.70 -2.24
N PRO A 269 8.24 -35.43 -2.36
CA PRO A 269 9.18 -35.23 -3.44
C PRO A 269 8.62 -35.80 -4.74
N CYS A 270 8.71 -35.01 -5.82
CA CYS A 270 8.60 -35.51 -7.17
C CYS A 270 10.03 -35.75 -7.68
N ASP A 271 10.31 -36.99 -8.09
CA ASP A 271 11.59 -37.43 -8.63
C ASP A 271 11.86 -36.86 -10.04
N ASP A 272 13.13 -36.52 -10.22
CA ASP A 272 14.02 -36.60 -11.39
C ASP A 272 13.77 -35.87 -12.73
N ASP A 273 14.86 -35.16 -13.11
CA ASP A 273 15.52 -35.04 -14.41
C ASP A 273 14.91 -34.18 -15.54
N ASP A 274 15.49 -32.99 -15.70
CA ASP A 274 16.14 -32.62 -16.97
C ASP A 274 17.25 -31.58 -16.73
N GLU A 275 18.47 -31.98 -17.07
CA GLU A 275 19.75 -31.30 -16.85
C GLU A 275 19.88 -30.06 -17.77
N LEU A 276 20.10 -28.86 -17.22
CA LEU A 276 20.54 -27.69 -17.98
C LEU A 276 22.05 -27.49 -17.81
N PRO A 277 22.80 -27.17 -18.88
CA PRO A 277 24.26 -27.15 -18.85
C PRO A 277 24.83 -25.95 -18.04
N PRO A 278 26.06 -26.07 -17.51
CA PRO A 278 26.65 -25.05 -16.65
C PRO A 278 27.05 -23.78 -17.44
N PRO A 279 27.04 -22.59 -16.80
CA PRO A 279 27.41 -21.34 -17.45
C PRO A 279 28.93 -21.23 -17.69
N PRO A 280 29.37 -20.49 -18.73
CA PRO A 280 30.78 -20.29 -19.03
C PRO A 280 31.45 -19.32 -18.05
N PRO A 281 32.80 -19.34 -17.94
CA PRO A 281 33.53 -18.49 -17.00
C PRO A 281 33.48 -17.01 -17.40
N PRO A 282 33.62 -16.08 -16.44
CA PRO A 282 33.55 -14.64 -16.70
C PRO A 282 34.76 -14.19 -17.53
N ALA A 283 34.50 -13.46 -18.60
CA ALA A 283 35.53 -12.77 -19.36
C ALA A 283 36.04 -11.56 -18.56
N SER A 284 37.36 -11.52 -18.37
CA SER A 284 38.09 -10.37 -17.84
C SER A 284 37.98 -9.18 -18.79
N GLY A 285 37.34 -8.10 -18.33
CA GLY A 285 37.25 -6.83 -19.03
C GLY A 285 37.00 -5.70 -18.03
N SER A 286 38.00 -4.85 -17.90
CA SER A 286 38.08 -3.57 -17.19
C SER A 286 36.77 -2.80 -16.97
N GLY A 287 36.59 -2.36 -15.71
CA GLY A 287 36.40 -0.95 -15.32
C GLY A 287 35.17 -0.20 -15.84
N GLU A 288 34.31 0.18 -14.89
CA GLU A 288 33.43 1.36 -14.90
C GLU A 288 32.70 1.68 -16.20
N ASP A 289 31.42 1.28 -16.27
CA ASP A 289 30.36 2.06 -16.92
C ASP A 289 29.02 1.60 -16.33
N TRP A 290 28.57 2.27 -15.26
CA TRP A 290 27.15 2.25 -14.94
C TRP A 290 26.45 2.87 -16.15
N GLU A 291 25.66 2.09 -16.89
CA GLU A 291 25.01 2.55 -18.11
C GLU A 291 24.33 3.89 -17.86
N ALA A 292 24.93 4.96 -18.41
CA ALA A 292 24.44 6.30 -18.33
C ALA A 292 23.02 6.30 -18.91
N THR A 293 22.02 6.38 -18.04
CA THR A 293 20.64 6.57 -18.43
C THR A 293 20.57 7.86 -19.23
N THR A 294 20.49 7.74 -20.56
CA THR A 294 20.36 8.89 -21.44
C THR A 294 19.04 9.57 -21.06
N PRO A 295 19.04 10.85 -20.68
CA PRO A 295 17.81 11.53 -20.31
C PRO A 295 16.79 11.40 -21.45
N LEU A 296 15.53 11.10 -21.11
CA LEU A 296 14.43 11.21 -22.07
C LEU A 296 14.50 12.60 -22.70
N ALA A 297 14.57 12.68 -24.02
CA ALA A 297 14.66 13.99 -24.67
C ALA A 297 13.36 14.74 -24.35
N ALA A 298 13.47 15.99 -23.88
CA ALA A 298 12.38 16.74 -23.22
C ALA A 298 11.15 17.08 -24.11
N GLY A 299 10.93 16.40 -25.24
CA GLY A 299 9.80 16.65 -26.14
C GLY A 299 9.31 15.47 -26.98
N ASN A 300 9.96 14.29 -26.96
CA ASN A 300 9.49 13.17 -27.77
C ASN A 300 8.34 12.42 -27.09
N PRO A 301 7.35 11.93 -27.84
CA PRO A 301 6.29 11.10 -27.27
C PRO A 301 6.86 9.75 -26.84
N PHE A 302 6.52 9.31 -25.63
CA PHE A 302 6.93 8.01 -25.10
C PHE A 302 5.77 7.25 -24.48
N PHE A 303 5.96 5.95 -24.25
CA PHE A 303 5.11 5.13 -23.39
C PHE A 303 5.95 4.17 -22.55
N THR A 304 5.39 3.70 -21.44
CA THR A 304 6.06 2.75 -20.54
C THR A 304 5.32 1.42 -20.52
N ALA A 305 6.07 0.32 -20.53
CA ALA A 305 5.55 -1.02 -20.34
C ALA A 305 6.20 -1.67 -19.11
N LEU A 306 5.37 -2.08 -18.14
CA LEU A 306 5.81 -2.97 -17.05
C LEU A 306 5.84 -4.41 -17.57
N ILE A 307 7.01 -5.03 -17.50
CA ILE A 307 7.25 -6.36 -18.03
C ILE A 307 6.54 -7.39 -17.14
N ALA A 308 5.36 -7.82 -17.57
CA ALA A 308 4.64 -8.98 -17.05
C ALA A 308 4.94 -10.28 -17.85
N LYS A 309 4.52 -11.44 -17.32
CA LYS A 309 4.69 -12.78 -17.94
C LYS A 309 4.23 -12.86 -19.41
N SER A 310 3.24 -12.07 -19.82
CA SER A 310 2.76 -12.03 -21.21
C SER A 310 3.77 -11.45 -22.20
N HIS A 311 4.67 -10.58 -21.75
CA HIS A 311 5.69 -9.94 -22.57
C HIS A 311 6.92 -10.83 -22.77
N LEU A 312 7.07 -11.88 -21.96
CA LEU A 312 8.21 -12.79 -21.99
C LEU A 312 7.79 -14.16 -22.54
N HIS A 313 8.73 -15.10 -22.54
CA HIS A 313 8.47 -16.48 -22.88
C HIS A 313 7.30 -17.05 -22.05
N PRO A 314 6.38 -17.83 -22.65
CA PRO A 314 6.34 -18.25 -24.06
C PRO A 314 5.57 -17.31 -25.00
N LYS A 315 4.98 -16.22 -24.48
CA LYS A 315 3.95 -15.46 -25.19
C LYS A 315 4.49 -14.30 -26.01
N PHE A 316 5.51 -13.59 -25.53
CA PHE A 316 6.15 -12.44 -26.19
C PHE A 316 5.16 -11.41 -26.79
N GLN A 317 4.10 -11.08 -26.06
CA GLN A 317 3.11 -10.11 -26.50
C GLN A 317 3.47 -8.71 -25.97
N MET A 318 4.01 -7.85 -26.83
CA MET A 318 4.26 -6.43 -26.51
C MET A 318 3.25 -5.51 -27.18
N TRP A 319 2.22 -5.12 -26.43
CA TRP A 319 1.15 -4.28 -26.92
C TRP A 319 1.55 -2.81 -26.96
N ILE A 320 1.10 -2.08 -27.98
CA ILE A 320 1.24 -0.62 -28.03
C ILE A 320 0.00 0.00 -27.37
N PRO A 321 0.14 0.79 -26.30
CA PRO A 321 -0.99 1.40 -25.60
C PRO A 321 -1.90 2.19 -26.55
N PRO A 322 -3.24 2.05 -26.48
CA PRO A 322 -4.16 2.77 -27.36
C PRO A 322 -3.91 4.28 -27.45
N ARG A 323 -3.58 4.90 -26.32
CA ARG A 323 -3.28 6.34 -26.24
C ARG A 323 -2.01 6.74 -26.98
N PHE A 324 -1.06 5.83 -27.13
CA PHE A 324 0.18 6.06 -27.87
C PHE A 324 -0.02 5.87 -29.38
N GLN A 325 -0.96 5.03 -29.80
CA GLN A 325 -1.22 4.74 -31.22
C GLN A 325 -1.57 6.01 -32.01
N HIS A 326 -2.29 6.97 -31.40
CA HIS A 326 -2.62 8.26 -32.03
C HIS A 326 -1.40 9.17 -32.29
N ARG A 327 -0.24 8.84 -31.72
CA ARG A 327 1.03 9.56 -31.94
C ARG A 327 1.83 8.99 -33.13
N LEU A 328 1.42 7.84 -33.66
CA LEU A 328 2.05 7.21 -34.82
C LEU A 328 1.44 7.77 -36.11
N ALA A 329 2.24 7.92 -37.17
CA ALA A 329 1.73 8.48 -38.42
C ALA A 329 0.79 7.55 -39.19
N GLU A 330 1.00 6.24 -39.11
CA GLU A 330 0.12 5.23 -39.71
C GLU A 330 -0.39 4.22 -38.66
N PRO A 331 -1.36 4.60 -37.80
CA PRO A 331 -1.78 3.79 -36.65
C PRO A 331 -2.41 2.44 -37.01
N GLU A 332 -2.95 2.32 -38.22
CA GLU A 332 -3.65 1.12 -38.71
C GLU A 332 -2.82 0.30 -39.70
N ALA A 333 -1.65 0.81 -40.13
CA ALA A 333 -0.79 0.10 -41.07
C ALA A 333 0.16 -0.86 -40.34
N ARG A 334 0.68 -1.84 -41.09
CA ARG A 334 1.85 -2.59 -40.64
C ARG A 334 3.09 -1.77 -40.99
N THR A 335 3.84 -1.34 -39.99
CA THR A 335 4.99 -0.44 -40.16
C THR A 335 6.25 -1.11 -39.65
N ALA A 336 7.36 -0.98 -40.38
CA ALA A 336 8.67 -1.40 -39.89
C ALA A 336 9.04 -0.57 -38.65
N ALA A 337 9.63 -1.20 -37.65
CA ALA A 337 10.04 -0.51 -36.44
C ALA A 337 11.42 -1.00 -35.96
N VAL A 338 12.17 -0.13 -35.30
CA VAL A 338 13.48 -0.47 -34.71
C VAL A 338 13.48 -0.05 -33.26
N LEU A 339 13.92 -0.95 -32.38
CA LEU A 339 14.16 -0.66 -30.97
C LEU A 339 15.65 -0.41 -30.77
N HIS A 340 16.02 0.67 -30.09
CA HIS A 340 17.39 1.05 -29.77
C HIS A 340 17.58 1.02 -28.25
N SER A 341 18.59 0.30 -27.75
CA SER A 341 18.89 0.24 -26.32
C SER A 341 20.34 -0.17 -26.10
N GLY A 342 21.04 0.45 -25.16
CA GLY A 342 22.44 0.11 -24.83
C GLY A 342 23.39 0.11 -26.05
N GLY A 343 23.19 1.04 -27.00
CA GLY A 343 23.98 1.11 -28.25
C GLY A 343 23.71 0.01 -29.28
N LYS A 344 22.74 -0.89 -29.03
CA LYS A 344 22.31 -1.95 -29.95
C LYS A 344 20.94 -1.63 -30.56
N SER A 345 20.58 -2.36 -31.61
CA SER A 345 19.32 -2.15 -32.33
C SER A 345 18.67 -3.46 -32.75
N TRP A 346 17.35 -3.55 -32.59
CA TRP A 346 16.56 -4.74 -32.90
C TRP A 346 15.46 -4.38 -33.89
N ALA A 347 15.42 -5.08 -35.03
CA ALA A 347 14.37 -4.90 -36.02
C ALA A 347 13.09 -5.59 -35.56
N THR A 348 11.96 -4.89 -35.67
CA THR A 348 10.63 -5.39 -35.33
C THR A 348 9.60 -4.79 -36.30
N SER A 349 8.33 -5.14 -36.15
CA SER A 349 7.25 -4.49 -36.88
C SER A 349 6.10 -4.15 -35.97
N TYR A 350 5.65 -2.91 -36.07
CA TYR A 350 4.38 -2.47 -35.53
C TYR A 350 3.23 -3.07 -36.34
N CYS A 351 2.43 -3.92 -35.71
CA CYS A 351 1.25 -4.56 -36.29
C CYS A 351 0.00 -3.69 -36.09
N GLY A 352 -0.08 -2.53 -36.74
CA GLY A 352 -1.23 -1.62 -36.61
C GLY A 352 -2.54 -2.19 -37.18
N HIS A 353 -2.44 -3.04 -38.20
CA HIS A 353 -3.57 -3.70 -38.87
C HIS A 353 -4.35 -4.71 -37.99
N LEU A 354 -3.82 -5.05 -36.81
CA LEU A 354 -4.48 -5.98 -35.88
C LEU A 354 -5.45 -5.24 -34.95
N LYS A 355 -6.54 -5.91 -34.56
CA LYS A 355 -7.48 -5.39 -33.54
C LYS A 355 -6.77 -5.03 -32.23
N MET A 356 -5.76 -5.80 -31.84
CA MET A 356 -4.85 -5.50 -30.74
C MET A 356 -3.47 -5.19 -31.32
N LYS A 357 -3.08 -3.92 -31.28
CA LYS A 357 -1.86 -3.43 -31.92
C LYS A 357 -0.65 -3.72 -31.05
N LYS A 358 0.40 -4.28 -31.65
CA LYS A 358 1.59 -4.77 -30.95
C LYS A 358 2.85 -4.65 -31.78
N LEU A 359 3.99 -4.81 -31.13
CA LEU A 359 5.24 -5.21 -31.78
C LEU A 359 5.21 -6.73 -32.02
N ASP A 360 5.78 -7.15 -33.14
CA ASP A 360 5.80 -8.56 -33.54
C ASP A 360 7.06 -9.29 -33.07
N ALA A 361 7.46 -10.36 -33.77
CA ALA A 361 8.52 -11.28 -33.37
C ALA A 361 9.84 -10.60 -32.95
N GLY A 362 10.18 -9.44 -33.50
CA GLY A 362 11.38 -8.69 -33.09
C GLY A 362 11.38 -8.26 -31.62
N TRP A 363 10.22 -8.23 -30.96
CA TRP A 363 10.13 -8.04 -29.51
C TRP A 363 10.73 -9.20 -28.72
N SER A 364 10.59 -10.44 -29.20
CA SER A 364 11.11 -11.62 -28.50
C SER A 364 12.64 -11.61 -28.43
N GLU A 365 13.30 -11.25 -29.54
CA GLU A 365 14.75 -11.05 -29.61
C GLU A 365 15.20 -9.94 -28.67
N PHE A 366 14.53 -8.77 -28.72
CA PHE A 366 14.81 -7.67 -27.79
C PHE A 366 14.70 -8.13 -26.33
N ALA A 367 13.63 -8.83 -25.96
CA ALA A 367 13.40 -9.26 -24.58
C ALA A 367 14.42 -10.29 -24.11
N VAL A 368 14.82 -11.22 -24.97
CA VAL A 368 15.80 -12.27 -24.67
C VAL A 368 17.22 -11.68 -24.58
N ASP A 369 17.64 -10.88 -25.57
CA ASP A 369 18.98 -10.29 -25.62
C ASP A 369 19.22 -9.35 -24.45
N ASN A 370 18.19 -8.59 -24.06
CA ASN A 370 18.25 -7.70 -22.91
C ASN A 370 17.88 -8.40 -21.60
N ARG A 371 17.65 -9.71 -21.57
CA ARG A 371 17.36 -10.49 -20.35
C ARG A 371 16.26 -9.86 -19.50
N LEU A 372 15.17 -9.43 -20.13
CA LEU A 372 14.07 -8.78 -19.42
C LEU A 372 13.42 -9.77 -18.45
N LEU A 373 13.18 -9.30 -17.23
CA LEU A 373 12.52 -10.07 -16.17
C LEU A 373 11.13 -9.52 -15.86
N VAL A 374 10.29 -10.38 -15.26
CA VAL A 374 9.02 -9.91 -14.72
C VAL A 374 9.31 -8.88 -13.62
N GLY A 375 8.73 -7.69 -13.75
CA GLY A 375 8.98 -6.57 -12.83
C GLY A 375 9.93 -5.51 -13.39
N ASP A 376 10.68 -5.79 -14.46
CA ASP A 376 11.39 -4.74 -15.21
C ASP A 376 10.38 -3.75 -15.83
N ALA A 377 10.81 -2.52 -16.10
CA ALA A 377 10.06 -1.58 -16.92
C ALA A 377 10.85 -1.21 -18.18
N CYS A 378 10.16 -1.01 -19.29
CA CYS A 378 10.73 -0.47 -20.53
C CYS A 378 10.01 0.84 -20.87
N VAL A 379 10.77 1.93 -21.01
CA VAL A 379 10.28 3.21 -21.53
C VAL A 379 10.64 3.29 -23.00
N PHE A 380 9.65 3.39 -23.87
CA PHE A 380 9.78 3.49 -25.32
C PHE A 380 9.54 4.93 -25.75
N GLU A 381 10.60 5.65 -26.11
CA GLU A 381 10.56 7.01 -26.64
C GLU A 381 10.66 6.98 -28.16
N LEU A 382 9.71 7.60 -28.87
CA LEU A 382 9.74 7.67 -30.33
C LEU A 382 10.69 8.79 -30.77
N VAL A 383 11.90 8.42 -31.22
CA VAL A 383 13.01 9.35 -31.50
C VAL A 383 13.08 9.81 -32.96
N ALA A 384 12.59 9.00 -33.90
CA ALA A 384 12.47 9.40 -35.29
C ALA A 384 11.34 8.65 -35.99
N MET A 385 10.79 9.27 -37.03
CA MET A 385 10.19 8.54 -38.13
C MET A 385 11.25 8.49 -39.22
N GLY A 386 11.81 7.31 -39.47
CA GLY A 386 12.92 7.15 -40.41
C GLY A 386 12.57 7.73 -41.79
N ALA A 387 13.59 8.17 -42.54
CA ALA A 387 13.42 8.75 -43.88
C ALA A 387 12.68 7.85 -44.90
N THR A 388 12.45 6.57 -44.54
CA THR A 388 11.74 5.53 -45.30
C THR A 388 10.35 5.18 -44.74
N GLY A 389 9.86 5.89 -43.71
CA GLY A 389 8.54 5.69 -43.10
C GLY A 389 8.48 4.65 -41.96
N GLY A 390 9.63 4.21 -41.44
CA GLY A 390 9.72 3.32 -40.27
C GLY A 390 9.63 4.05 -38.93
N LEU A 391 9.23 3.35 -37.87
CA LEU A 391 9.20 3.85 -36.48
C LEU A 391 10.52 3.56 -35.78
N GLU A 392 11.11 4.53 -35.09
CA GLU A 392 12.32 4.30 -34.28
C GLU A 392 12.04 4.62 -32.81
N PHE A 393 12.24 3.62 -31.95
CA PHE A 393 12.08 3.74 -30.51
C PHE A 393 13.42 3.67 -29.80
N GLN A 394 13.75 4.70 -29.04
CA GLN A 394 14.76 4.60 -27.99
C GLN A 394 14.11 3.94 -26.77
N VAL A 395 14.65 2.80 -26.35
CA VAL A 395 14.12 2.00 -25.24
C VAL A 395 15.07 2.08 -24.06
N GLN A 396 14.58 2.67 -22.98
CA GLN A 396 15.26 2.66 -21.69
C GLN A 396 14.73 1.51 -20.84
N ILE A 397 15.62 0.63 -20.38
CA ILE A 397 15.26 -0.49 -19.51
C ILE A 397 15.54 -0.08 -18.06
N LEU A 398 14.51 -0.10 -17.23
CA LEU A 398 14.59 0.10 -15.80
C LEU A 398 14.52 -1.27 -15.14
N ARG A 399 15.62 -1.72 -14.56
CA ARG A 399 15.70 -3.04 -13.92
C ARG A 399 14.93 -3.03 -12.61
N GLY A 400 13.98 -3.96 -12.48
CA GLY A 400 13.20 -4.17 -11.26
C GLY A 400 13.90 -5.07 -10.24
N GLY A 401 15.03 -5.69 -10.62
CA GLY A 401 15.85 -6.53 -9.75
C GLY A 401 16.97 -5.74 -9.06
N LEU A 402 17.27 -6.11 -7.81
CA LEU A 402 18.49 -5.71 -7.10
C LEU A 402 19.72 -6.34 -7.80
N PRO A 403 20.89 -5.67 -7.88
CA PRO A 403 22.05 -6.20 -8.59
C PRO A 403 22.50 -7.56 -8.03
N SER A 404 22.86 -8.50 -8.91
CA SER A 404 23.30 -9.86 -8.53
C SER A 404 24.55 -9.88 -7.64
N GLU A 405 25.32 -8.81 -7.63
CA GLU A 405 26.49 -8.61 -6.75
C GLU A 405 26.08 -8.43 -5.28
N VAL A 406 24.85 -7.96 -5.04
CA VAL A 406 24.25 -7.73 -3.72
C VAL A 406 23.43 -8.94 -3.26
N VAL A 407 23.18 -9.91 -4.16
CA VAL A 407 22.33 -11.08 -3.91
C VAL A 407 23.19 -12.34 -3.84
N THR A 408 23.61 -12.71 -2.64
CA THR A 408 24.15 -14.07 -2.42
C THR A 408 23.00 -15.07 -2.50
N SER A 409 23.20 -16.14 -3.29
CA SER A 409 22.15 -17.06 -3.75
C SER A 409 21.51 -17.87 -2.62
N LYS A 410 20.49 -17.29 -1.95
CA LYS A 410 19.52 -17.97 -1.08
C LYS A 410 18.20 -17.18 -1.02
N GLY A 411 17.64 -16.80 -2.16
CA GLY A 411 16.51 -15.85 -2.24
C GLY A 411 15.27 -16.32 -3.00
N LEU A 412 15.07 -17.64 -3.14
CA LEU A 412 14.03 -18.19 -4.03
C LEU A 412 12.69 -18.48 -3.32
N THR A 413 12.58 -18.33 -1.99
CA THR A 413 11.35 -18.57 -1.22
C THR A 413 11.21 -17.61 -0.04
N SER A 414 9.99 -17.43 0.48
CA SER A 414 9.71 -16.57 1.66
C SER A 414 10.53 -16.91 2.90
N ASP A 415 11.06 -18.13 2.96
CA ASP A 415 11.78 -18.67 4.11
C ASP A 415 13.29 -18.39 4.03
N GLN A 416 13.76 -17.87 2.90
CA GLN A 416 15.12 -17.36 2.75
C GLN A 416 15.06 -15.99 2.05
N PRO A 417 14.96 -14.90 2.83
CA PRO A 417 14.91 -13.55 2.28
C PRO A 417 16.27 -13.18 1.66
N ILE A 418 16.22 -12.39 0.60
CA ILE A 418 17.41 -11.79 -0.01
C ILE A 418 18.04 -10.85 1.02
N LEU A 419 19.26 -11.17 1.45
CA LEU A 419 20.05 -10.32 2.33
C LEU A 419 20.86 -9.35 1.46
N ILE A 420 20.54 -8.06 1.58
CA ILE A 420 21.28 -6.96 0.98
C ILE A 420 22.42 -6.64 1.96
N VAL A 421 23.66 -6.85 1.54
CA VAL A 421 24.86 -6.49 2.33
C VAL A 421 25.45 -5.22 1.73
N ASP A 422 25.73 -4.25 2.60
CA ASP A 422 26.25 -2.92 2.26
C ASP A 422 27.65 -2.93 1.63
#